data_AF-A0A957BXZ0-F1
#
_entry.id   AF-A0A957BXZ0-F1
#
_cell.length_a   1.000
_cell.length_b   1.000
_cell.length_c   1.000
_cell.angle_alpha   90.00
_cell.angle_beta   90.00
_cell.angle_gamma   90.00
#
_symmetry.space_group_name_H-M   'P 1'
#
loop_
_entity.id
_entity.type
_entity.pdbx_description
1 polymer ?
#
loop_
_entity_poly.entity_id
_entity_poly.type
_entity_poly.pdbx_seq_one_letter_code
_entity_poly.pdbx_strand_id
1 'polypeptide(L)' 'MSGHSKWSTIKRKKGAEDAKRGKIFTRLGREIVQAAREGGGDENANAKLRLAIQKARAANMPKENVERAILKGT' A
#
# COMPACT_ATOMS: atom_id res chain seq x y z
N MET A 1 31.39 -27.84 -3.29
CA MET A 1 30.31 -27.70 -4.28
C MET A 1 29.45 -26.51 -3.89
N SER A 2 29.58 -25.41 -4.64
CA SER A 2 28.92 -24.15 -4.36
C SER A 2 27.42 -24.27 -4.63
N GLY A 3 26.63 -24.55 -3.58
CA GLY A 3 25.17 -24.71 -3.61
C GLY A 3 24.39 -23.41 -3.86
N HIS A 4 24.88 -22.55 -4.75
CA HIS A 4 24.23 -21.30 -5.13
C HIS A 4 23.27 -21.55 -6.29
N SER A 5 22.09 -22.03 -5.95
CA SER A 5 20.96 -21.93 -6.86
C SER A 5 20.64 -20.44 -7.07
N LYS A 6 20.82 -19.96 -8.32
CA LYS A 6 20.42 -18.61 -8.76
C LYS A 6 18.99 -18.32 -8.34
N TRP A 7 18.12 -19.33 -8.45
CA TRP A 7 16.73 -19.26 -8.02
C TRP A 7 16.58 -19.03 -6.52
N SER A 8 17.30 -19.79 -5.68
CA SER A 8 17.22 -19.65 -4.21
C SER A 8 17.59 -18.25 -3.73
N THR A 9 18.59 -17.63 -4.38
CA THR A 9 19.01 -16.26 -4.05
C THR A 9 17.96 -15.23 -4.47
N ILE A 10 17.40 -15.36 -5.69
CA ILE A 10 16.32 -14.49 -6.18
C ILE A 10 15.08 -14.61 -5.29
N LYS A 11 14.68 -15.84 -4.93
CA LYS A 11 13.53 -16.10 -4.05
C LYS A 11 13.68 -15.40 -2.71
N ARG A 12 14.85 -15.49 -2.08
CA ARG A 12 15.12 -14.86 -0.76
C ARG A 12 15.08 -13.34 -0.85
N LYS A 13 15.73 -12.77 -1.88
CA LYS A 13 15.74 -11.31 -2.10
C LYS A 13 14.33 -10.78 -2.35
N LYS A 14 13.59 -11.42 -3.25
CA LYS A 14 12.20 -11.06 -3.57
C LYS A 14 11.29 -11.15 -2.35
N GLY A 15 11.39 -12.22 -1.56
CA GLY A 15 10.60 -12.36 -0.34
C GLY A 15 10.84 -11.24 0.69
N ALA A 16 12.09 -10.80 0.85
CA ALA A 16 12.41 -9.67 1.72
C ALA A 16 11.85 -8.33 1.19
N GLU A 17 11.89 -8.12 -0.12
CA GLU A 17 11.30 -6.93 -0.77
C GLU A 17 9.77 -6.92 -0.68
N ASP A 18 9.12 -8.07 -0.92
CA ASP A 18 7.68 -8.21 -0.81
C ASP A 18 7.20 -8.01 0.63
N ALA A 19 7.94 -8.49 1.64
CA ALA A 19 7.65 -8.24 3.04
C ALA A 19 7.74 -6.75 3.40
N LYS A 20 8.72 -6.02 2.85
CA LYS A 20 8.84 -4.55 3.01
C LYS A 20 7.66 -3.84 2.34
N ARG A 21 7.29 -4.23 1.11
CA ARG A 21 6.14 -3.69 0.39
C ARG A 21 4.84 -3.91 1.15
N GLY A 22 4.63 -5.09 1.73
CA GLY A 22 3.47 -5.40 2.57
C GLY A 22 3.31 -4.42 3.75
N LYS A 23 4.41 -4.13 4.46
CA LYS A 23 4.39 -3.15 5.57
C LYS A 23 4.02 -1.74 5.10
N ILE A 24 4.55 -1.30 3.95
CA ILE A 24 4.20 -0.01 3.34
C ILE A 24 2.72 0.04 3.01
N PHE A 25 2.18 -1.03 2.40
CA PHE A 25 0.76 -1.11 2.04
C PHE A 25 -0.15 -1.07 3.27
N THR A 26 0.20 -1.77 4.34
CA THR A 26 -0.57 -1.70 5.60
C THR A 26 -0.59 -0.29 6.18
N ARG A 27 0.55 0.43 6.16
CA ARG A 27 0.63 1.81 6.66
C ARG A 27 -0.22 2.76 5.83
N LEU A 28 -0.09 2.71 4.51
CA LEU A 28 -0.85 3.58 3.59
C LEU A 28 -2.35 3.29 3.64
N GLY A 29 -2.75 2.01 3.72
CA GLY A 29 -4.15 1.63 3.85
C GLY A 29 -4.78 2.18 5.14
N ARG A 30 -4.04 2.15 6.27
CA ARG A 30 -4.51 2.77 7.53
C ARG A 30 -4.63 4.29 7.40
N GLU A 31 -3.68 4.95 6.75
CA GLU A 31 -3.70 6.40 6.50
C GLU A 31 -4.92 6.79 5.65
N ILE A 32 -5.25 6.01 4.61
CA ILE A 32 -6.45 6.21 3.78
C ILE A 32 -7.74 6.04 4.60
N VAL A 33 -7.86 4.95 5.36
CA VAL A 33 -9.04 4.69 6.20
C VAL A 33 -9.26 5.82 7.21
N GLN A 34 -8.20 6.27 7.88
CA GLN A 34 -8.28 7.36 8.83
C GLN A 34 -8.70 8.66 8.16
N ALA A 35 -8.08 9.01 7.03
CA ALA A 35 -8.43 10.22 6.30
C ALA A 35 -9.89 10.20 5.82
N ALA A 36 -10.36 9.06 5.29
CA ALA A 36 -11.74 8.86 4.86
C ALA A 36 -12.74 8.96 6.04
N ARG A 37 -12.38 8.46 7.22
CA ARG A 37 -13.20 8.56 8.43
C ARG A 37 -13.30 9.98 8.99
N GLU A 38 -12.23 10.77 8.88
CA GLU A 38 -12.20 12.15 9.39
C GLU A 38 -12.90 13.16 8.46
N GLY A 39 -12.83 12.95 7.14
CA GLY A 39 -13.26 13.96 6.15
C GLY A 39 -14.14 13.44 5.02
N GLY A 40 -14.70 12.23 5.16
CA GLY A 40 -15.51 11.59 4.12
C GLY A 40 -14.67 10.98 2.99
N GLY A 41 -15.33 10.18 2.15
CA GLY A 41 -14.70 9.35 1.11
C GLY A 41 -14.50 10.03 -0.23
N ASP A 42 -14.84 11.31 -0.34
CA ASP A 42 -14.60 12.08 -1.55
C ASP A 42 -13.19 12.69 -1.53
N GLU A 43 -12.37 12.28 -2.49
CA GLU A 43 -11.00 12.78 -2.66
C GLU A 43 -10.93 14.26 -3.04
N ASN A 44 -12.01 14.83 -3.59
CA ASN A 44 -12.06 16.24 -3.96
C ASN A 44 -12.42 17.14 -2.77
N ALA A 45 -13.24 16.63 -1.84
CA ALA A 45 -13.62 17.33 -0.61
C ALA A 45 -12.56 17.21 0.49
N ASN A 46 -11.70 16.19 0.44
CA ASN A 46 -10.75 15.87 1.50
C ASN A 46 -9.28 15.87 1.02
N ALA A 47 -8.57 16.96 1.32
CA ALA A 47 -7.16 17.12 0.94
C ALA A 47 -6.24 16.07 1.58
N LYS A 48 -6.53 15.58 2.80
CA LYS A 48 -5.75 14.51 3.45
C LYS A 48 -5.92 13.19 2.70
N LEU A 49 -7.16 12.87 2.32
CA LEU A 49 -7.46 11.66 1.57
C LEU A 49 -6.77 11.65 0.21
N ARG A 50 -6.83 12.77 -0.52
CA ARG A 50 -6.13 12.94 -1.81
C ARG A 50 -4.62 12.69 -1.70
N LEU A 51 -3.98 13.24 -0.66
CA LEU A 51 -2.55 13.04 -0.43
C LEU A 51 -2.23 11.57 -0.09
N ALA A 52 -3.06 10.91 0.72
CA ALA A 52 -2.90 9.51 1.05
C ALA A 52 -3.05 8.60 -0.20
N ILE A 53 -4.01 8.91 -1.08
CA ILE A 53 -4.21 8.21 -2.36
C ILE A 53 -3.00 8.41 -3.28
N GLN A 54 -2.45 9.63 -3.37
CA GLN A 54 -1.25 9.90 -4.17
C GLN A 54 -0.04 9.08 -3.68
N LYS A 55 0.17 9.01 -2.36
CA LYS A 55 1.23 8.16 -1.78
C LYS A 55 1.02 6.68 -2.09
N ALA A 56 -0.22 6.20 -2.03
CA ALA A 56 -0.57 4.82 -2.38
C ALA A 56 -0.28 4.51 -3.85
N ARG A 57 -0.64 5.41 -4.77
CA ARG A 57 -0.32 5.28 -6.20
C ARG A 57 1.20 5.30 -6.46
N ALA A 58 1.94 6.18 -5.79
CA ALA A 58 3.40 6.23 -5.87
C ALA A 58 4.07 4.93 -5.37
N ALA A 59 3.44 4.22 -4.42
CA ALA A 59 3.88 2.92 -3.94
C ALA A 59 3.45 1.74 -4.83
N ASN A 60 2.78 1.99 -5.96
CA ASN A 60 2.16 0.96 -6.82
C ASN A 60 1.12 0.11 -6.08
N MET A 61 0.37 0.71 -5.14
CA MET A 61 -0.77 0.02 -4.53
C MET A 61 -1.89 -0.16 -5.58
N PRO A 62 -2.46 -1.37 -5.72
CA PRO A 62 -3.59 -1.61 -6.62
C PRO A 62 -4.78 -0.70 -6.31
N LYS A 63 -5.46 -0.22 -7.36
CA LYS A 63 -6.62 0.68 -7.24
C LYS A 63 -7.72 0.08 -6.36
N GLU A 64 -8.01 -1.21 -6.52
CA GLU A 64 -8.99 -1.97 -5.72
C GLU A 64 -8.70 -1.90 -4.21
N ASN A 65 -7.42 -1.90 -3.81
CA ASN A 65 -7.05 -1.82 -2.39
C ASN A 65 -7.27 -0.40 -1.83
N VAL A 66 -7.05 0.62 -2.65
CA VAL A 66 -7.33 2.01 -2.30
C VAL A 66 -8.82 2.23 -2.12
N GLU A 67 -9.63 1.77 -3.09
CA GLU A 67 -11.10 1.85 -3.02
C GLU A 67 -11.65 1.10 -1.80
N ARG A 68 -11.17 -0.12 -1.54
CA ARG A 68 -11.56 -0.88 -0.34
C ARG A 68 -11.20 -0.15 0.95
N ALA A 69 -10.06 0.55 0.98
CA ALA A 69 -9.66 1.34 2.14
C ALA A 69 -10.54 2.58 2.33
N ILE A 70 -10.95 3.25 1.25
CA ILE A 70 -11.90 4.37 1.30
C ILE A 70 -13.26 3.90 1.82
N LEU A 71 -13.82 2.85 1.21
CA LEU A 71 -15.11 2.26 1.60
C LEU A 71 -15.14 1.72 3.03
N LYS A 72 -13.99 1.40 3.62
CA LYS A 72 -13.90 0.99 5.02
C LYS A 72 -13.89 2.17 5.98
N GLY A 73 -13.45 3.34 5.52
CA GLY A 73 -13.36 4.56 6.33
C GLY A 73 -14.63 5.41 6.30
N THR A 74 -15.44 5.29 5.23
CA THR A 74 -16.78 5.88 5.11
C THR A 74 -17.87 4.89 5.45
#